data_AF-A0A2G4JEL2-F1
#
_entry.id   AF-A0A2G4JEL2-F1
#
_cell.length_a   1.000
_cell.length_b   1.000
_cell.length_c   1.000
_cell.angle_alpha   90.00
_cell.angle_beta   90.00
_cell.angle_gamma   90.00
#
_symmetry.space_group_name_H-M   'P 1'
#
loop_
_entity.id
_entity.type
_entity.pdbx_description
1 polymer ?
#
loop_
_entity_poly.entity_id
_entity_poly.type
_entity_poly.pdbx_seq_one_letter_code
_entity_poly.pdbx_strand_id
1 'polypeptide(L)' 'MQVPVIEMADLVVLKILASRPKDLDDVVSRLRIHPNDLDSVRVRTVLKMLEDALGQSDLLSALEQCRSRSQAAG' A
#
# COMPACT_ATOMS: atom_id res chain seq x y z
N MET A 1 -2.82 -6.74 27.61
CA MET A 1 -3.76 -7.43 26.71
C MET A 1 -3.46 -6.96 25.29
N GLN A 2 -3.07 -7.86 24.39
CA GLN A 2 -2.84 -7.50 22.98
C GLN A 2 -4.14 -7.73 22.21
N VAL A 3 -4.53 -6.75 21.39
CA VAL A 3 -5.66 -6.87 20.47
C VAL A 3 -5.12 -7.35 19.13
N PRO A 4 -5.64 -8.44 18.54
CA PRO A 4 -5.22 -8.87 17.23
C PRO A 4 -5.56 -7.79 16.20
N VAL A 5 -4.56 -7.40 15.42
CA VAL A 5 -4.68 -6.38 14.37
C VAL A 5 -4.17 -6.94 13.05
N ILE A 6 -4.69 -6.42 11.95
CA ILE A 6 -4.20 -6.77 10.61
C ILE A 6 -2.74 -6.33 10.45
N GLU A 7 -1.96 -7.16 9.78
CA GLU A 7 -0.58 -6.84 9.41
C GLU A 7 -0.51 -5.63 8.47
N MET A 8 0.52 -4.80 8.63
CA MET A 8 0.62 -3.53 7.91
C MET A 8 0.68 -3.72 6.38
N ALA A 9 1.40 -4.74 5.90
CA ALA A 9 1.48 -5.04 4.47
C ALA A 9 0.11 -5.39 3.89
N ASP A 10 -0.71 -6.16 4.61
CA ASP A 10 -2.06 -6.51 4.16
C ASP A 10 -2.99 -5.30 4.19
N LEU A 11 -2.87 -4.44 5.20
CA LEU A 11 -3.62 -3.19 5.24
C LEU A 11 -3.29 -2.29 4.05
N VAL A 12 -2.01 -2.16 3.67
CA VAL A 12 -1.60 -1.39 2.48
C VAL A 12 -2.17 -2.01 1.20
N VAL A 13 -2.10 -3.33 1.04
CA VAL A 13 -2.69 -4.03 -0.12
C VAL A 13 -4.19 -3.72 -0.23
N LEU A 14 -4.94 -3.83 0.88
CA LEU A 14 -6.38 -3.57 0.90
C LEU A 14 -6.71 -2.12 0.57
N LYS A 15 -5.93 -1.17 1.08
CA LYS A 15 -6.10 0.27 0.81
C LYS A 15 -5.82 0.61 -0.65
N ILE A 16 -4.76 0.05 -1.23
CA ILE A 16 -4.44 0.23 -2.65
C ILE A 16 -5.52 -0.39 -3.52
N LEU A 17 -5.97 -1.62 -3.22
CA LEU A 17 -7.04 -2.29 -3.96
C LEU A 17 -8.36 -1.51 -3.92
N ALA A 18 -8.68 -0.86 -2.80
CA ALA A 18 -9.87 -0.04 -2.67
C ALA A 18 -9.83 1.23 -3.54
N SER A 19 -8.62 1.73 -3.89
CA SER A 19 -8.36 2.89 -4.75
C SER A 19 -9.14 4.17 -4.41
N ARG A 20 -9.65 4.32 -3.18
CA ARG A 20 -10.35 5.55 -2.78
C ARG A 20 -9.33 6.63 -2.42
N PRO A 21 -9.57 7.91 -2.75
CA PRO A 21 -8.61 8.98 -2.46
C PRO A 21 -8.14 9.01 -1.00
N LYS A 22 -9.07 8.86 -0.04
CA LYS A 22 -8.74 8.85 1.39
C LYS A 22 -7.89 7.65 1.81
N ASP A 23 -8.12 6.48 1.20
CA ASP A 23 -7.35 5.27 1.48
C ASP A 23 -5.90 5.41 1.00
N LEU A 24 -5.69 6.03 -0.16
CA LEU A 24 -4.37 6.33 -0.69
C LEU A 24 -3.63 7.37 0.18
N ASP A 25 -4.33 8.38 0.68
CA ASP A 25 -3.76 9.38 1.60
C ASP A 25 -3.30 8.75 2.92
N ASP A 26 -4.05 7.75 3.42
CA ASP A 26 -3.67 7.01 4.62
C ASP A 26 -2.39 6.18 4.36
N VAL A 27 -2.26 5.54 3.19
CA VAL A 27 -1.03 4.83 2.79
C VAL A 27 0.17 5.78 2.71
N VAL A 28 0.01 6.93 2.06
CA VAL A 28 1.07 7.96 1.96
C VAL A 28 1.52 8.41 3.36
N SER A 29 0.56 8.69 4.24
CA SER A 29 0.84 9.12 5.62
C SER A 29 1.58 8.05 6.40
N ARG A 30 1.20 6.78 6.25
CA ARG A 30 1.87 5.64 6.89
C ARG A 30 3.30 5.45 6.41
N LEU A 31 3.52 5.46 5.10
CA LEU A 31 4.85 5.36 4.49
C LEU A 31 5.79 6.47 4.95
N ARG A 32 5.25 7.67 5.21
CA ARG A 32 6.03 8.79 5.74
C ARG A 32 6.45 8.58 7.19
N ILE A 33 5.54 8.12 8.05
CA ILE A 33 5.82 7.97 9.49
C ILE A 33 6.72 6.73 9.74
N HIS A 34 6.54 5.67 8.95
CA HIS A 34 7.25 4.39 9.12
C HIS A 34 7.86 3.90 7.80
N PRO A 35 8.87 4.58 7.24
CA PRO A 35 9.38 4.30 5.90
C PRO A 35 10.02 2.91 5.73
N ASN A 36 10.49 2.31 6.83
CA ASN A 36 11.19 1.02 6.82
C ASN A 36 10.31 -0.17 7.27
N ASP A 37 9.08 0.10 7.70
CA ASP A 37 8.22 -0.90 8.37
C ASP A 37 7.31 -1.66 7.39
N LEU A 38 7.40 -1.32 6.10
CA LEU A 38 6.66 -1.98 5.04
C LEU A 38 7.52 -3.01 4.32
N ASP A 39 7.14 -4.28 4.41
CA ASP A 39 7.67 -5.33 3.53
C ASP A 39 7.24 -5.09 2.08
N SER A 40 8.10 -4.37 1.36
CA SER A 40 7.81 -3.91 0.01
C SER A 40 7.88 -5.00 -1.05
N VAL A 41 8.47 -6.16 -0.73
CA VAL A 41 8.47 -7.32 -1.63
C VAL A 41 7.12 -8.00 -1.53
N ARG A 42 6.66 -8.31 -0.32
CA ARG A 42 5.36 -8.94 -0.08
C ARG A 42 4.21 -8.14 -0.69
N VAL A 43 4.16 -6.83 -0.44
CA VAL A 43 3.10 -5.96 -0.99
C VAL A 43 3.09 -6.00 -2.51
N ARG A 44 4.25 -5.87 -3.17
CA ARG A 44 4.32 -5.91 -4.64
C ARG A 44 3.91 -7.25 -5.21
N THR A 45 4.32 -8.36 -4.58
CA THR A 45 3.90 -9.71 -5.00
C THR A 45 2.39 -9.86 -4.96
N VAL A 46 1.75 -9.47 -3.86
CA VAL A 46 0.28 -9.60 -3.73
C VAL A 46 -0.46 -8.67 -4.69
N LEU A 47 -0.03 -7.42 -4.85
CA LEU A 47 -0.66 -6.51 -5.81
C LEU A 47 -0.52 -7.02 -7.25
N LYS A 48 0.63 -7.61 -7.62
CA LYS A 48 0.82 -8.22 -8.93
C LYS A 48 -0.11 -9.41 -9.15
N MET A 49 -0.24 -10.29 -8.15
CA MET A 49 -1.19 -11.41 -8.21
C MET A 49 -2.63 -10.93 -8.38
N LEU A 50 -3.02 -9.84 -7.72
CA LEU A 50 -4.35 -9.24 -7.85
C LEU A 50 -4.56 -8.61 -9.23
N GLU A 51 -3.58 -7.91 -9.77
CA GLU A 51 -3.61 -7.40 -11.16
C GLU A 51 -3.83 -8.52 -12.17
N ASP A 52 -3.05 -9.60 -12.05
CA ASP A 52 -3.15 -10.76 -12.95
C ASP A 52 -4.51 -11.48 -12.81
N ALA A 53 -5.03 -11.62 -11.59
CA ALA A 53 -6.31 -12.28 -11.33
C ALA A 53 -7.54 -11.45 -11.76
N LEU A 54 -7.45 -10.11 -11.65
CA LEU A 54 -8.54 -9.19 -11.98
C LEU A 54 -8.48 -8.68 -13.42
N GLY A 55 -7.39 -8.93 -14.14
CA GLY A 55 -7.19 -8.42 -15.50
C GLY A 55 -6.97 -6.91 -15.55
N GLN A 56 -6.38 -6.33 -14.50
CA GLN A 56 -6.07 -4.90 -14.38
C GLN A 56 -4.57 -4.67 -14.21
N SER A 57 -4.09 -3.42 -14.23
CA SER A 57 -2.65 -3.12 -14.22
C SER A 57 -2.31 -1.77 -13.56
N ASP A 58 -3.15 -1.31 -12.64
CA ASP A 58 -3.04 0.00 -12.00
C ASP A 58 -2.57 -0.07 -10.53
N LEU A 59 -2.66 -1.21 -9.87
CA LEU A 59 -2.37 -1.37 -8.44
C LEU A 59 -0.90 -1.12 -8.09
N LEU A 60 0.03 -1.70 -8.84
CA LEU A 60 1.47 -1.46 -8.63
C LEU A 60 1.82 0.01 -8.88
N SER A 61 1.19 0.61 -9.90
CA SER A 61 1.36 2.03 -10.21
C SER A 61 0.85 2.92 -9.08
N ALA A 62 -0.27 2.57 -8.46
CA ALA A 62 -0.84 3.30 -7.33
C ALA A 62 0.06 3.24 -6.09
N LEU A 63 0.70 2.08 -5.82
CA LEU A 63 1.67 1.96 -4.74
C LEU A 63 2.89 2.88 -4.97
N GLU A 64 3.45 2.90 -6.19
CA GLU A 64 4.61 3.75 -6.49
C GLU A 64 4.28 5.25 -6.46
N GLN A 65 3.07 5.63 -6.87
CA GLN A 65 2.57 7.00 -6.69
C GLN A 65 2.51 7.37 -5.21
N CYS A 66 2.00 6.48 -4.35
CA CYS A 66 1.97 6.72 -2.91
C CYS A 66 3.39 6.86 -2.32
N ARG A 67 4.33 6.02 -2.74
CA ARG A 67 5.74 6.12 -2.33
C ARG A 67 6.36 7.46 -2.73
N SER A 68 6.21 7.85 -3.99
CA SER A 68 6.71 9.13 -4.50
C SER A 68 6.12 10.31 -3.72
N ARG A 69 4.80 10.31 -3.47
CA ARG A 69 4.11 11.34 -2.66
C ARG A 69 4.59 11.39 -1.20
N SER A 70 4.97 10.25 -0.63
CA SER A 70 5.49 10.20 0.75
C SER A 70 6.87 10.84 0.88
N GLN A 71 7.69 10.77 -0.18
CA GLN A 71 9.05 11.30 -0.25
C GLN A 71 9.10 12.78 -0.65
N ALA A 72 8.16 13.25 -1.48
CA ALA A 72 8.15 14.61 -2.03
C ALA A 72 7.73 15.72 -1.03
N ALA A 73 7.26 15.35 0.17
CA ALA A 73 6.82 16.27 1.21
C ALA A 73 7.81 16.40 2.39
N GLY A 74 9.09 16.06 2.13
CA GLY A 74 10.21 16.19 3.07
C GLY A 74 11.02 17.46 2.85
#